data_AF-A0AAC9NIU0-F1
#
_entry.id   AF-A0AAC9NIU0-F1
#
_cell.length_a   1.000
_cell.length_b   1.000
_cell.length_c   1.000
_cell.angle_alpha   90.00
_cell.angle_beta   90.00
_cell.angle_gamma   90.00
#
_symmetry.space_group_name_H-M   'P 1'
#
loop_
_entity.id
_entity.type
_entity.pdbx_description
1 polymer ?
#
loop_
_entity_poly.entity_id
_entity_poly.type
_entity_poly.pdbx_seq_one_letter_code
_entity_poly.pdbx_strand_id
1 'polypeptide(L)'
;MTEKSVLIYISEENEDCKKLMKQLDEWNVPYEVRNVTDNANYKKELQEKGVYGTPATYIGKEPYAILGFQKEKIRSSLGLADTDLNHSKTYSSQ
;
A
#
# COMPACT_ATOMS: atom_id res chain seq x y z
N MET A 1 -4.78 -17.30 -10.30
CA MET A 1 -4.69 -15.85 -10.00
C MET A 1 -3.72 -15.69 -8.84
N THR A 2 -2.71 -14.85 -8.97
CA THR A 2 -1.72 -14.65 -7.90
C THR A 2 -2.29 -13.63 -6.93
N GLU A 3 -2.81 -14.09 -5.79
CA GLU A 3 -3.22 -13.19 -4.71
C GLU A 3 -2.03 -12.31 -4.30
N LYS A 4 -2.18 -10.99 -4.40
CA LYS A 4 -1.15 -10.04 -3.96
C LYS A 4 -1.36 -9.79 -2.46
N SER A 5 -0.51 -10.37 -1.64
CA SER A 5 -0.51 -10.11 -0.19
C SER A 5 -0.05 -8.68 0.09
N VAL A 6 -0.78 -7.94 0.92
CA VAL A 6 -0.40 -6.59 1.37
C VAL A 6 0.01 -6.67 2.83
N LEU A 7 1.19 -6.15 3.14
CA LEU A 7 1.70 -6.04 4.49
C LEU A 7 2.02 -4.58 4.79
N ILE A 8 1.41 -4.03 5.85
CA ILE A 8 1.66 -2.66 6.28
C ILE A 8 2.29 -2.62 7.67
N TYR A 9 3.31 -1.78 7.82
CA TYR A 9 3.85 -1.41 9.12
C TYR A 9 3.30 -0.05 9.49
N ILE A 10 2.78 0.05 10.70
CA ILE A 10 2.21 1.28 11.26
C ILE A 10 2.86 1.62 12.58
N SER A 11 2.73 2.87 12.99
CA SER A 11 2.91 3.32 14.37
C SER A 11 1.60 3.88 14.90
N GLU A 12 1.44 3.85 16.22
CA GLU A 12 0.29 4.49 16.88
C GLU A 12 0.21 6.00 16.61
N GLU A 13 -1.00 6.55 16.71
CA GLU A 13 -1.29 7.99 16.60
C GLU A 13 -0.81 8.68 15.31
N ASN A 14 -0.52 7.91 14.25
CA ASN A 14 -0.06 8.45 12.97
C ASN A 14 -1.22 8.63 11.97
N GLU A 15 -1.46 9.86 11.52
CA GLU A 15 -2.57 10.16 10.58
C GLU A 15 -2.41 9.48 9.21
N ASP A 16 -1.19 9.36 8.69
CA ASP A 16 -0.93 8.71 7.41
C ASP A 16 -1.18 7.19 7.48
N CYS A 17 -0.91 6.56 8.63
CA CYS A 17 -1.28 5.16 8.88
C CYS A 17 -2.80 4.99 8.84
N LYS A 18 -3.57 5.90 9.47
CA LYS A 18 -5.04 5.87 9.42
C LYS A 18 -5.57 6.04 8.00
N LYS A 19 -5.02 7.00 7.24
CA LYS A 19 -5.38 7.23 5.83
C LYS A 19 -5.10 6.00 4.96
N LEU A 20 -3.96 5.35 5.16
CA LEU A 20 -3.58 4.12 4.46
C LEU A 20 -4.57 2.99 4.72
N MET A 21 -4.81 2.67 5.99
CA MET A 21 -5.72 1.59 6.39
C MET A 21 -7.14 1.81 5.86
N LYS A 22 -7.65 3.03 6.02
CA LYS A 22 -8.97 3.41 5.47
C LYS A 22 -9.01 3.23 3.96
N GLN A 23 -7.97 3.68 3.25
CA GLN A 23 -7.95 3.59 1.80
C GLN A 23 -7.91 2.13 1.29
N LEU A 24 -7.18 1.25 1.97
CA LEU A 24 -7.13 -0.18 1.64
C LEU A 24 -8.48 -0.86 1.91
N ASP A 25 -9.17 -0.48 2.99
CA ASP A 25 -10.53 -0.94 3.32
C ASP A 25 -11.54 -0.50 2.25
N GLU A 26 -11.50 0.78 1.84
CA GLU A 26 -12.32 1.32 0.74
C GLU A 26 -12.10 0.57 -0.58
N TRP A 27 -10.88 0.09 -0.84
CA TRP A 27 -10.55 -0.71 -2.02
C TRP A 27 -10.84 -2.21 -1.87
N ASN A 28 -11.36 -2.65 -0.72
CA ASN A 28 -11.59 -4.06 -0.39
C ASN A 28 -10.31 -4.91 -0.56
N VAL A 29 -9.16 -4.33 -0.21
CA VAL A 29 -7.86 -5.00 -0.31
C VAL A 29 -7.54 -5.59 1.06
N PRO A 30 -7.39 -6.91 1.20
CA PRO A 30 -6.97 -7.52 2.46
C PRO A 30 -5.50 -7.18 2.75
N TYR A 31 -5.19 -6.88 4.02
CA TYR A 31 -3.83 -6.55 4.45
C TYR A 31 -3.51 -7.09 5.85
N GLU A 32 -2.24 -7.42 6.08
CA GLU A 32 -1.68 -7.70 7.40
C GLU A 32 -1.14 -6.40 8.02
N VAL A 33 -1.40 -6.20 9.31
CA VAL A 33 -0.93 -5.04 10.07
C VAL A 33 0.18 -5.46 11.04
N ARG A 34 1.31 -4.75 10.99
CA ARG A 34 2.40 -4.86 11.96
C ARG A 34 2.62 -3.53 12.67
N ASN A 35 2.21 -3.46 13.93
CA ASN A 35 2.38 -2.25 14.73
C ASN A 35 3.78 -2.22 15.36
N VAL A 36 4.59 -1.24 14.97
CA VAL A 36 5.98 -1.09 15.43
C VAL A 36 6.10 -0.31 16.74
N THR A 37 5.03 0.37 17.17
CA THR A 37 4.96 0.99 18.50
C THR A 37 4.73 -0.08 19.57
N ASP A 38 3.81 -1.01 19.31
CA ASP A 38 3.45 -2.09 20.24
C ASP A 38 4.49 -3.23 20.24
N ASN A 39 5.10 -3.53 19.09
CA ASN A 39 6.00 -4.68 18.95
C ASN A 39 7.39 -4.29 18.43
N ALA A 40 8.38 -4.36 19.33
CA ALA A 40 9.77 -4.05 19.04
C ALA A 40 10.40 -4.96 17.97
N ASN A 41 9.91 -6.19 17.80
CA ASN A 41 10.41 -7.09 16.75
C ASN A 41 10.04 -6.57 15.36
N TYR A 42 8.83 -6.04 15.17
CA TYR A 42 8.43 -5.43 13.90
C TYR A 42 9.21 -4.15 13.60
N LYS A 43 9.50 -3.37 14.64
CA LYS A 43 10.39 -2.21 14.53
C LYS A 43 11.79 -2.61 14.07
N LYS A 44 12.38 -3.62 14.71
CA LYS A 44 13.70 -4.15 14.34
C LYS A 44 13.70 -4.66 12.90
N GLU A 45 12.67 -5.41 12.50
CA GLU A 45 12.55 -5.96 11.16
C GLU A 45 12.52 -4.87 10.07
N LEU A 46 11.85 -3.74 10.31
CA LEU A 46 11.91 -2.58 9.41
C LEU A 46 13.32 -1.99 9.32
N GLN A 47 13.99 -1.82 10.47
CA GLN A 47 15.33 -1.24 10.53
C GLN A 47 16.36 -2.11 9.83
N GLU A 48 16.26 -3.44 9.96
CA GLU A 48 17.11 -4.40 9.24
C GLU A 48 16.90 -4.32 7.72
N LYS A 49 15.70 -3.91 7.27
CA LYS A 49 15.38 -3.62 5.87
C LYS A 49 15.75 -2.19 5.45
N GLY A 50 16.39 -1.40 6.31
CA GLY A 50 16.78 -0.02 6.05
C GLY A 50 15.62 0.98 6.07
N VAL A 51 14.47 0.61 6.64
CA VAL A 51 13.27 1.46 6.74
C VAL A 51 13.13 1.97 8.17
N TYR A 52 13.00 3.28 8.31
CA TYR A 52 12.97 3.96 9.63
C TYR A 52 11.69 4.76 9.88
N GLY A 53 10.77 4.78 8.90
CA GLY A 53 9.52 5.53 8.96
C GLY A 53 8.30 4.64 8.77
N THR A 54 7.15 5.14 9.22
CA THR A 54 5.83 4.53 8.99
C THR A 54 4.87 5.58 8.42
N PRO A 55 3.83 5.17 7.66
CA PRO A 55 3.56 3.80 7.24
C PRO A 55 4.58 3.27 6.21
N ALA A 56 4.81 1.96 6.20
CA ALA A 56 5.60 1.28 5.18
C ALA A 56 4.79 0.10 4.61
N THR A 57 4.60 0.09 3.29
CA THR A 57 3.70 -0.86 2.61
C THR A 57 4.48 -1.78 1.69
N TYR A 58 4.35 -3.09 1.89
CA TYR A 58 4.89 -4.13 1.01
C TYR A 58 3.74 -4.81 0.27
N ILE A 59 3.89 -4.98 -1.04
CA ILE A 59 2.84 -5.55 -1.91
C ILE A 59 3.43 -6.73 -2.69
N GLY A 60 2.84 -7.91 -2.51
CA GLY A 60 3.24 -9.13 -3.19
C GLY A 60 4.71 -9.47 -2.99
N LYS A 61 5.46 -9.54 -4.11
CA LYS A 61 6.90 -9.87 -4.14
C LYS A 61 7.78 -8.64 -4.40
N GLU A 62 7.25 -7.43 -4.26
CA GLU A 62 8.04 -6.22 -4.46
C GLU A 62 9.19 -6.15 -3.44
N PRO A 63 10.44 -5.94 -3.88
CA PRO A 63 11.60 -5.98 -2.99
C PRO A 63 11.69 -4.77 -2.05
N TYR A 64 10.96 -3.70 -2.34
CA TYR A 64 11.01 -2.44 -1.60
C TYR A 64 9.63 -2.06 -1.06
N ALA A 65 9.61 -1.40 0.10
CA ALA A 65 8.40 -0.80 0.63
C ALA A 65 8.07 0.51 -0.09
N ILE A 66 6.77 0.78 -0.23
CA ILE A 66 6.26 2.13 -0.45
C ILE A 66 6.23 2.84 0.91
N LEU A 67 7.05 3.89 1.04
CA LEU A 67 7.18 4.67 2.28
C LEU A 67 6.16 5.82 2.33
N GLY A 68 5.47 5.95 3.45
CA GLY A 68 4.41 6.95 3.64
C GLY A 68 3.12 6.62 2.87
N PHE A 69 2.13 7.49 2.99
CA PHE A 69 0.85 7.34 2.29
C PHE A 69 0.94 7.85 0.84
N GLN A 70 1.37 6.99 -0.08
CA GLN A 70 1.47 7.29 -1.51
C GLN A 70 0.32 6.62 -2.30
N LYS A 71 -0.89 7.19 -2.20
CA LYS A 71 -2.15 6.63 -2.73
C LYS A 71 -2.02 6.10 -4.17
N GLU A 72 -1.50 6.90 -5.09
CA GLU A 72 -1.40 6.51 -6.51
C GLU A 72 -0.41 5.37 -6.74
N LYS A 73 0.75 5.38 -6.06
CA LYS A 73 1.73 4.29 -6.16
C LYS A 73 1.16 2.98 -5.63
N ILE A 74 0.50 3.04 -4.48
CA ILE A 74 -0.14 1.86 -3.87
C ILE A 74 -1.21 1.32 -4.81
N ARG A 75 -2.08 2.19 -5.35
CA ARG A 75 -3.12 1.81 -6.31
C ARG A 75 -2.52 1.10 -7.54
N SER A 76 -1.45 1.66 -8.11
CA SER A 76 -0.75 1.09 -9.27
C SER A 76 -0.09 -0.25 -8.95
N SER A 77 0.61 -0.37 -7.82
CA SER A 77 1.22 -1.64 -7.36
C SER A 77 0.18 -2.74 -7.13
N LEU A 78 -1.00 -2.38 -6.62
CA LEU A 78 -2.13 -3.29 -6.47
C LEU A 78 -2.73 -3.70 -7.82
N GLY A 79 -2.48 -2.95 -8.89
CA GLY A 79 -3.11 -3.17 -10.20
C GLY A 79 -4.54 -2.64 -10.27
N LEU A 80 -4.86 -1.66 -9.41
CA LEU A 80 -6.13 -0.93 -9.41
C LEU A 80 -6.06 0.33 -10.31
N ALA A 81 -4.91 0.58 -10.92
CA ALA A 81 -4.77 1.52 -12.02
C ALA A 81 -5.36 0.88 -13.27
N ASP A 82 -6.41 1.52 -13.80
CA ASP A 82 -7.20 1.13 -14.97
C ASP A 82 -8.31 0.07 -14.82
N THR A 83 -9.47 0.58 -14.37
CA THR A 83 -10.76 0.18 -14.94
C THR A 83 -11.65 1.42 -15.07
N ASP A 84 -11.14 2.47 -15.75
CA ASP A 84 -11.97 3.61 -16.20
C ASP A 84 -11.63 4.09 -17.63
N LEU A 85 -10.81 3.37 -18.41
CA LEU A 85 -10.52 3.71 -19.81
C LEU A 85 -11.24 2.81 -20.83
N ASN A 86 -12.52 2.50 -20.62
CA ASN A 86 -13.33 1.91 -21.70
C ASN A 86 -14.79 2.35 -21.73
N HIS A 87 -15.05 3.66 -21.85
CA HIS A 87 -16.16 4.11 -22.70
C HIS A 87 -15.86 5.46 -23.35
N SER A 88 -15.86 5.46 -24.69
CA SER A 88 -15.94 6.59 -25.61
C SER A 88 -14.79 7.63 -25.62
N LYS A 89 -13.73 7.33 -26.38
CA LYS A 89 -13.28 8.25 -27.45
C LYS A 89 -12.89 7.45 -28.69
N THR A 90 -13.89 7.07 -29.47
CA THR A 90 -13.65 6.72 -30.88
C THR A 90 -13.24 8.01 -31.58
N TYR A 91 -11.94 8.12 -31.88
CA TYR A 91 -11.45 9.01 -32.91
C TYR A 91 -11.90 8.43 -34.25
N SER A 92 -12.95 9.00 -34.84
CA SER A 92 -13.22 8.86 -36.27
C SER A 92 -13.00 10.23 -36.88
N SER A 93 -11.79 10.41 -37.43
CA SER A 93 -11.53 11.38 -38.47
C SER A 93 -12.37 11.02 -39.70
N GLN A 94 -13.25 11.92 -40.13
CA GLN A 94 -13.53 12.17 -41.54
C GLN A 94 -14.00 13.61 -41.70
#